data_AF-A0A426UGZ7-F1
#
_entry.id   AF-A0A426UGZ7-F1
#
_cell.length_a   1.000
_cell.length_b   1.000
_cell.length_c   1.000
_cell.angle_alpha   90.00
_cell.angle_beta   90.00
_cell.angle_gamma   90.00
#
_symmetry.space_group_name_H-M   'P 1'
#
loop_
_entity.id
_entity.type
_entity.pdbx_description
1 polymer ?
#
loop_
_entity_poly.entity_id
_entity_poly.type
_entity_poly.pdbx_seq_one_letter_code
_entity_poly.pdbx_strand_id
1 'polypeptide(L)'
;MRLATTMRFRLFGVGGADAAEAMCATSSCAVGTGTCSHTVGTRTSGAHVAAQHSSWVRCARGPHVWGWSGREGSGNAGRRRGHGWTLFPCAGGVGARRWFRRSHPRARTRLRLRSRLCAGAVGRGLRSSRLMPEGKGRYDVPSWDRRLVAAGVRDRGLRADYTTAARVFARRILAHYAAVRLLVAPALHPHVVAAYAFLARTDDLADQGPLQERLPRWDSWAHQVTAGLESGHADDPVLRAFLHTVAVRRLPHHWVHTYLKATTEELHFTGHATEADFQRYVDNLALPALMLIEDLQYEGGGDEVFRSRCRSFAEGLQRLDFLTDLTDDLTEGRLYLPQEDLDRFGVTRADLELGQDTAGVAELVALTCRRTRKSLTDSRALLDSTSPGFRPLQRALLDLAEHQLSRVEGSGTSVTRQAVGYGIRVPLAVLFRERRRLRAGTAADA
;
A
#
# COMPACT_ATOMS: atom_id res chain seq x y z
N MET A 1 1.89 -6.23 -11.53
CA MET A 1 0.51 -6.22 -11.01
C MET A 1 0.62 -6.21 -9.50
N ARG A 2 0.44 -5.05 -8.85
CA ARG A 2 0.47 -4.96 -7.38
C ARG A 2 -0.90 -5.19 -6.72
N LEU A 3 -1.00 -5.91 -5.61
CA LEU A 3 -2.23 -6.13 -4.84
C LEU A 3 -2.47 -4.90 -3.94
N ALA A 4 -3.73 -4.54 -3.76
CA ALA A 4 -4.15 -3.34 -3.03
C ALA A 4 -4.03 -3.44 -1.51
N THR A 5 -3.22 -4.36 -0.96
CA THR A 5 -3.12 -4.54 0.49
C THR A 5 -2.15 -3.60 1.17
N THR A 6 -1.21 -3.01 0.42
CA THR A 6 -0.41 -1.91 0.95
C THR A 6 -0.98 -0.61 0.44
N MET A 7 -1.78 0.08 1.27
CA MET A 7 -2.15 1.47 1.06
C MET A 7 -0.92 2.24 0.57
N ARG A 8 -0.95 2.67 -0.69
CA ARG A 8 0.23 3.20 -1.37
C ARG A 8 0.34 4.68 -1.05
N PHE A 9 0.86 4.96 0.13
CA PHE A 9 0.98 6.34 0.58
C PHE A 9 2.18 7.05 -0.08
N ARG A 10 1.94 7.67 -1.23
CA ARG A 10 2.89 8.61 -1.87
C ARG A 10 3.01 9.88 -1.02
N LEU A 11 4.05 9.94 -0.19
CA LEU A 11 4.45 11.17 0.52
C LEU A 11 5.39 12.06 -0.32
N PHE A 12 5.82 11.61 -1.49
CA PHE A 12 6.62 12.40 -2.43
C PHE A 12 6.26 12.08 -3.89
N GLY A 13 5.26 12.78 -4.42
CA GLY A 13 5.14 13.01 -5.86
C GLY A 13 5.67 14.41 -6.14
N VAL A 14 6.86 14.51 -6.75
CA VAL A 14 7.29 15.76 -7.38
C VAL A 14 6.42 15.88 -8.63
N GLY A 15 5.36 16.67 -8.55
CA GLY A 15 4.66 17.13 -9.75
C GLY A 15 5.65 17.94 -10.57
N GLY A 16 5.95 17.45 -11.78
CA GLY A 16 6.66 18.24 -12.77
C GLY A 16 5.81 19.46 -13.11
N ALA A 17 6.29 20.63 -12.71
CA ALA A 17 5.92 21.88 -13.37
C ALA A 17 6.67 21.92 -14.70
N ASP A 18 5.94 22.05 -15.81
CA ASP A 18 6.25 22.93 -16.94
C ASP A 18 5.38 22.55 -18.15
N ALA A 19 4.38 23.39 -18.44
CA ALA A 19 3.98 23.78 -19.80
C ALA A 19 2.89 24.87 -19.70
N ALA A 20 3.34 26.12 -19.67
CA ALA A 20 2.53 27.26 -20.09
C ALA A 20 2.76 27.51 -21.60
N GLU A 21 1.71 28.07 -22.24
CA GLU A 21 1.64 28.67 -23.58
C GLU A 21 1.64 27.76 -24.82
N ALA A 22 0.46 27.68 -25.47
CA ALA A 22 0.20 28.50 -26.66
C ALA A 22 -1.29 28.47 -27.05
N MET A 23 -1.94 29.64 -26.94
CA MET A 23 -3.16 29.97 -27.67
C MET A 23 -2.85 30.08 -29.16
N CYS A 24 -3.66 29.43 -30.00
CA CYS A 24 -3.99 29.98 -31.31
C CYS A 24 -5.44 29.62 -31.65
N ALA A 25 -6.29 30.64 -31.68
CA ALA A 25 -7.63 30.57 -32.21
C ALA A 25 -7.58 30.72 -33.73
N THR A 26 -8.33 29.88 -34.45
CA THR A 26 -9.03 30.32 -35.67
C THR A 26 -10.29 29.47 -35.86
N SER A 27 -11.31 30.18 -36.31
CA SER A 27 -12.72 29.85 -36.34
C SER A 27 -13.20 29.30 -37.68
N SER A 28 -14.30 28.53 -37.59
CA SER A 28 -15.53 28.68 -38.39
C SER A 28 -15.83 27.74 -39.58
N CYS A 29 -17.11 27.33 -39.55
CA CYS A 29 -18.04 26.91 -40.62
C CYS A 29 -17.96 25.48 -41.16
N ALA A 30 -19.05 24.79 -41.52
CA ALA A 30 -20.51 24.86 -41.30
C ALA A 30 -21.18 23.70 -42.11
N VAL A 31 -22.41 23.30 -41.73
CA VAL A 31 -23.46 22.60 -42.53
C VAL A 31 -23.23 21.11 -42.88
N GLY A 32 -24.18 20.17 -42.77
CA GLY A 32 -25.58 20.20 -42.33
C GLY A 32 -26.33 18.90 -42.66
N THR A 33 -27.58 18.85 -42.15
CA THR A 33 -28.77 18.09 -42.62
C THR A 33 -28.88 16.58 -42.46
N GLY A 34 -30.03 16.14 -41.92
CA GLY A 34 -30.56 14.76 -42.04
C GLY A 34 -31.59 14.37 -40.96
N THR A 35 -32.85 14.77 -41.16
CA THR A 35 -34.05 14.50 -40.32
C THR A 35 -34.80 13.20 -40.67
N CYS A 36 -35.72 12.80 -39.75
CA CYS A 36 -36.95 11.97 -39.92
C CYS A 36 -36.78 10.42 -39.82
N SER A 37 -37.66 9.60 -39.20
CA SER A 37 -38.96 9.76 -38.53
C SER A 37 -39.45 8.46 -37.82
N HIS A 38 -40.18 8.63 -36.71
CA HIS A 38 -41.37 7.91 -36.16
C HIS A 38 -41.52 6.37 -36.08
N THR A 39 -41.88 5.87 -34.87
CA THR A 39 -43.21 5.28 -34.47
C THR A 39 -43.19 4.88 -32.97
N VAL A 40 -43.90 5.55 -32.07
CA VAL A 40 -45.24 5.26 -31.49
C VAL A 40 -45.47 3.82 -31.00
N GLY A 41 -45.67 3.68 -29.68
CA GLY A 41 -46.25 2.49 -29.02
C GLY A 41 -46.56 2.79 -27.54
N THR A 42 -47.80 2.58 -27.14
CA THR A 42 -48.53 3.17 -25.99
C THR A 42 -48.35 2.47 -24.63
N ARG A 43 -48.68 3.23 -23.57
CA ARG A 43 -48.90 2.88 -22.16
C ARG A 43 -49.66 1.57 -21.90
N THR A 44 -49.37 0.91 -20.78
CA THR A 44 -50.34 0.71 -19.67
C THR A 44 -49.69 0.17 -18.40
N SER A 45 -50.29 0.58 -17.29
CA SER A 45 -50.06 0.32 -15.87
C SER A 45 -50.31 -1.12 -15.40
N GLY A 46 -49.71 -1.51 -14.28
CA GLY A 46 -50.19 -2.65 -13.48
C GLY A 46 -49.23 -3.07 -12.37
N ALA A 47 -49.49 -2.61 -11.15
CA ALA A 47 -48.88 -3.14 -9.93
C ALA A 47 -49.41 -4.55 -9.65
N HIS A 48 -48.54 -5.49 -9.26
CA HIS A 48 -48.90 -6.60 -8.40
C HIS A 48 -47.71 -7.05 -7.55
N VAL A 49 -47.94 -6.98 -6.24
CA VAL A 49 -47.19 -7.63 -5.18
C VAL A 49 -47.43 -9.14 -5.28
N ALA A 50 -46.36 -9.94 -5.29
CA ALA A 50 -46.42 -11.35 -4.93
C ALA A 50 -45.07 -11.79 -4.33
N ALA A 51 -45.08 -12.01 -3.03
CA ALA A 51 -44.05 -12.74 -2.32
C ALA A 51 -44.09 -14.22 -2.74
N GLN A 52 -42.94 -14.82 -3.04
CA GLN A 52 -42.80 -16.28 -3.06
C GLN A 52 -41.41 -16.69 -2.56
N HIS A 53 -41.43 -17.47 -1.49
CA HIS A 53 -40.35 -18.29 -0.99
C HIS A 53 -39.81 -19.22 -2.08
N SER A 54 -38.50 -19.39 -2.15
CA SER A 54 -37.91 -20.60 -2.73
C SER A 54 -36.64 -21.00 -1.98
N SER A 55 -36.83 -21.97 -1.11
CA SER A 55 -35.84 -22.96 -0.69
C SER A 55 -35.26 -23.67 -1.92
N TRP A 56 -33.93 -23.86 -1.96
CA TRP A 56 -33.34 -24.89 -2.82
C TRP A 56 -32.46 -25.85 -2.03
N VAL A 57 -32.82 -27.11 -2.26
CA VAL A 57 -32.33 -28.35 -1.68
C VAL A 57 -31.03 -28.77 -2.39
N ARG A 58 -30.12 -29.33 -1.60
CA ARG A 58 -28.95 -30.13 -2.02
C ARG A 58 -29.34 -31.19 -3.04
N CYS A 59 -28.58 -31.29 -4.13
CA CYS A 59 -28.42 -32.55 -4.84
C CYS A 59 -26.94 -32.84 -5.07
N ALA A 60 -26.51 -33.94 -4.46
CA ALA A 60 -25.22 -34.58 -4.65
C ALA A 60 -25.28 -35.51 -5.88
N ARG A 61 -24.14 -35.66 -6.57
CA ARG A 61 -23.50 -36.93 -7.01
C ARG A 61 -22.63 -36.68 -8.26
N GLY A 62 -21.32 -36.89 -8.10
CA GLY A 62 -20.47 -37.44 -9.19
C GLY A 62 -20.77 -38.94 -9.39
N PRO A 63 -19.94 -39.74 -10.11
CA PRO A 63 -18.48 -39.57 -10.19
C PRO A 63 -17.73 -40.11 -11.47
N HIS A 64 -16.39 -39.95 -11.50
CA HIS A 64 -15.32 -40.80 -12.12
C HIS A 64 -15.33 -41.04 -13.67
N VAL A 65 -14.26 -41.30 -14.47
CA VAL A 65 -12.79 -41.50 -14.37
C VAL A 65 -12.24 -41.64 -15.83
N TRP A 66 -11.09 -41.02 -16.12
CA TRP A 66 -9.93 -41.39 -17.00
C TRP A 66 -10.05 -41.89 -18.47
N GLY A 67 -9.23 -41.26 -19.32
CA GLY A 67 -8.13 -41.95 -20.03
C GLY A 67 -8.37 -42.36 -21.49
N TRP A 68 -7.63 -41.75 -22.43
CA TRP A 68 -7.45 -42.33 -23.76
C TRP A 68 -5.96 -42.38 -24.14
N SER A 69 -5.46 -43.61 -24.23
CA SER A 69 -4.19 -44.01 -24.81
C SER A 69 -4.42 -44.53 -26.23
N GLY A 70 -3.77 -43.93 -27.22
CA GLY A 70 -3.65 -44.51 -28.57
C GLY A 70 -2.23 -45.00 -28.78
N ARG A 71 -2.08 -46.32 -28.95
CA ARG A 71 -0.85 -47.02 -29.33
C ARG A 71 -1.04 -47.54 -30.77
N GLU A 72 0.08 -47.85 -31.42
CA GLU A 72 0.28 -48.46 -32.77
C GLU A 72 0.60 -47.42 -33.88
N GLY A 73 1.65 -47.55 -34.69
CA GLY A 73 2.47 -48.71 -35.00
C GLY A 73 3.91 -48.36 -35.44
N SER A 74 4.71 -49.42 -35.47
CA SER A 74 6.13 -49.54 -35.79
C SER A 74 6.45 -49.30 -37.28
N GLY A 75 7.71 -48.96 -37.60
CA GLY A 75 8.20 -49.07 -38.98
C GLY A 75 9.41 -48.22 -39.41
N ASN A 76 10.58 -48.54 -38.87
CA ASN A 76 11.94 -48.49 -39.43
C ASN A 76 12.36 -47.49 -40.56
N ALA A 77 13.44 -46.76 -40.23
CA ALA A 77 14.64 -46.41 -41.02
C ALA A 77 14.56 -45.97 -42.51
N GLY A 78 15.10 -44.77 -42.77
CA GLY A 78 15.55 -44.36 -44.11
C GLY A 78 16.26 -43.00 -44.15
N ARG A 79 17.59 -42.98 -44.02
CA ARG A 79 18.42 -41.83 -44.42
C ARG A 79 18.51 -41.77 -45.94
N ARG A 80 18.15 -40.64 -46.56
CA ARG A 80 18.74 -40.15 -47.81
C ARG A 80 18.83 -38.63 -47.82
N ARG A 81 19.92 -38.15 -48.42
CA ARG A 81 20.34 -36.75 -48.61
C ARG A 81 19.66 -36.15 -49.86
N GLY A 82 19.55 -34.81 -49.89
CA GLY A 82 19.94 -34.04 -51.07
C GLY A 82 18.92 -33.07 -51.72
N HIS A 83 19.17 -31.77 -51.49
CA HIS A 83 19.12 -30.63 -52.43
C HIS A 83 17.81 -29.90 -52.78
N GLY A 84 17.88 -28.54 -52.75
CA GLY A 84 16.92 -27.62 -53.36
C GLY A 84 16.69 -26.27 -52.67
N TRP A 85 17.72 -25.53 -52.21
CA TRP A 85 18.17 -24.21 -52.76
C TRP A 85 17.41 -22.92 -52.35
N THR A 86 18.19 -21.98 -51.74
CA THR A 86 18.18 -20.49 -51.80
C THR A 86 16.96 -19.67 -51.30
N LEU A 87 17.06 -18.53 -50.57
CA LEU A 87 18.06 -17.44 -50.50
C LEU A 87 18.21 -16.84 -49.07
N PHE A 88 19.45 -16.48 -48.73
CA PHE A 88 19.91 -15.49 -47.73
C PHE A 88 19.98 -14.08 -48.42
N PRO A 89 20.57 -12.99 -47.87
CA PRO A 89 20.80 -12.54 -46.48
C PRO A 89 20.56 -11.02 -46.26
N CYS A 90 20.71 -10.56 -45.01
CA CYS A 90 21.63 -9.46 -44.59
C CYS A 90 21.60 -9.43 -43.05
N ALA A 91 22.60 -9.90 -42.27
CA ALA A 91 24.00 -9.46 -42.11
C ALA A 91 24.11 -7.95 -41.82
N GLY A 92 24.78 -7.43 -40.79
CA GLY A 92 25.61 -7.92 -39.67
C GLY A 92 25.64 -6.78 -38.62
N GLY A 93 26.35 -6.77 -37.51
CA GLY A 93 27.53 -7.48 -37.06
C GLY A 93 28.30 -6.53 -36.13
N VAL A 94 28.62 -7.01 -34.93
CA VAL A 94 29.84 -6.76 -34.12
C VAL A 94 30.30 -5.31 -33.85
N GLY A 95 30.54 -5.00 -32.56
CA GLY A 95 31.68 -4.14 -32.22
C GLY A 95 31.51 -3.26 -30.99
N ALA A 96 32.10 -3.70 -29.89
CA ALA A 96 32.50 -2.84 -28.78
C ALA A 96 33.26 -1.59 -29.28
N ARG A 97 32.91 -0.41 -28.77
CA ARG A 97 33.82 0.75 -28.77
C ARG A 97 33.45 1.76 -27.68
N ARG A 98 34.31 1.74 -26.67
CA ARG A 98 34.74 2.82 -25.77
C ARG A 98 34.79 4.19 -26.49
N TRP A 99 34.21 5.23 -25.90
CA TRP A 99 34.63 6.62 -26.13
C TRP A 99 34.74 7.40 -24.83
N PHE A 100 35.91 8.00 -24.68
CA PHE A 100 36.35 8.94 -23.67
C PHE A 100 36.68 10.25 -24.41
N ARG A 101 36.70 11.37 -23.66
CA ARG A 101 37.10 12.75 -24.01
C ARG A 101 35.93 13.63 -24.49
N ARG A 102 35.79 14.88 -24.03
CA ARG A 102 36.86 15.89 -23.81
C ARG A 102 36.45 16.97 -22.79
N SER A 103 37.41 17.36 -21.95
CA SER A 103 37.46 18.47 -20.99
C SER A 103 37.62 19.83 -21.72
N HIS A 104 37.08 20.97 -21.23
CA HIS A 104 37.71 22.06 -20.43
C HIS A 104 37.06 23.43 -20.83
N PRO A 105 37.30 24.61 -20.18
CA PRO A 105 37.92 24.96 -18.88
C PRO A 105 37.25 26.14 -18.07
N ARG A 106 37.78 26.41 -16.85
CA ARG A 106 37.76 27.68 -16.04
C ARG A 106 36.39 28.12 -15.44
N ALA A 107 36.28 28.71 -14.24
CA ALA A 107 37.19 29.63 -13.55
C ALA A 107 37.18 29.48 -12.01
N ARG A 108 38.31 29.89 -11.42
CA ARG A 108 38.56 30.09 -10.00
C ARG A 108 37.87 31.37 -9.53
N THR A 109 37.29 31.35 -8.34
CA THR A 109 37.32 32.54 -7.46
C THR A 109 37.70 32.12 -6.05
N ARG A 110 38.88 32.60 -5.64
CA ARG A 110 39.38 32.57 -4.28
C ARG A 110 38.62 33.65 -3.49
N LEU A 111 38.18 33.33 -2.29
CA LEU A 111 38.16 34.32 -1.21
C LEU A 111 38.87 33.72 -0.01
N ARG A 112 40.06 34.26 0.23
CA ARG A 112 40.83 34.14 1.46
C ARG A 112 40.21 35.10 2.46
N LEU A 113 40.03 34.66 3.70
CA LEU A 113 40.27 35.50 4.86
C LEU A 113 41.06 34.70 5.91
N ARG A 114 42.32 35.12 6.02
CA ARG A 114 43.25 35.01 7.17
C ARG A 114 42.56 35.49 8.45
N SER A 115 42.95 35.19 9.69
CA SER A 115 44.02 34.43 10.34
C SER A 115 43.97 34.79 11.83
N ARG A 116 44.44 33.90 12.73
CA ARG A 116 45.26 34.12 13.95
C ARG A 116 44.97 32.97 14.93
N LEU A 117 45.81 31.95 15.03
CA LEU A 117 47.05 31.85 15.85
C LEU A 117 46.81 32.12 17.33
N CYS A 118 46.95 31.07 18.15
CA CYS A 118 47.96 31.00 19.22
C CYS A 118 48.20 29.54 19.63
N ALA A 119 49.45 29.27 20.01
CA ALA A 119 50.06 27.96 20.21
C ALA A 119 50.41 27.71 21.70
N GLY A 120 50.76 26.45 22.01
CA GLY A 120 51.42 26.01 23.25
C GLY A 120 50.44 25.48 24.31
N ALA A 121 50.71 24.43 25.08
CA ALA A 121 51.96 23.75 25.40
C ALA A 121 51.70 22.32 25.95
N VAL A 122 52.76 21.51 25.92
CA VAL A 122 52.86 20.16 26.49
C VAL A 122 52.95 20.21 28.02
N GLY A 123 52.28 19.30 28.73
CA GLY A 123 52.40 19.13 30.18
C GLY A 123 51.85 17.79 30.67
N ARG A 124 52.68 17.04 31.41
CA ARG A 124 52.45 15.67 31.90
C ARG A 124 51.46 15.60 33.06
N GLY A 125 50.79 14.44 33.16
CA GLY A 125 50.53 13.71 34.40
C GLY A 125 49.48 14.27 35.36
N LEU A 126 48.44 13.48 35.63
CA LEU A 126 48.02 13.05 36.97
C LEU A 126 46.70 12.27 36.87
N ARG A 127 46.67 11.09 37.50
CA ARG A 127 45.43 10.37 37.79
C ARG A 127 44.58 11.21 38.74
N SER A 128 43.30 11.34 38.44
CA SER A 128 42.30 11.71 39.44
C SER A 128 40.95 11.15 38.99
N SER A 129 40.58 10.02 39.60
CA SER A 129 39.20 9.61 39.76
C SER A 129 38.46 10.71 40.53
N ARG A 130 37.59 11.46 39.84
CA ARG A 130 36.49 12.16 40.49
C ARG A 130 35.43 12.59 39.47
N LEU A 131 34.23 12.11 39.76
CA LEU A 131 32.92 12.55 39.28
C LEU A 131 32.90 13.99 38.74
N MET A 132 32.39 14.14 37.53
CA MET A 132 32.00 15.42 36.92
C MET A 132 30.80 15.20 35.98
N PRO A 133 30.00 16.24 35.69
CA PRO A 133 28.58 16.26 36.05
C PRO A 133 27.66 16.57 34.86
N GLU A 134 26.37 16.77 35.17
CA GLU A 134 25.36 17.49 34.39
C GLU A 134 25.22 17.18 32.89
N GLY A 135 24.19 16.38 32.57
CA GLY A 135 23.62 16.31 31.23
C GLY A 135 22.24 16.96 31.19
N LYS A 136 22.17 18.23 30.78
CA LYS A 136 20.94 18.88 30.30
C LYS A 136 20.15 17.90 29.43
N GLY A 137 18.92 17.57 29.85
CA GLY A 137 18.08 16.55 29.23
C GLY A 137 17.81 16.82 27.75
N ARG A 138 18.63 16.25 26.87
CA ARG A 138 18.29 16.07 25.46
C ARG A 138 17.11 15.10 25.40
N TYR A 139 15.94 15.61 25.02
CA TYR A 139 14.72 14.84 24.75
C TYR A 139 14.91 13.90 23.56
N ASP A 140 15.62 12.80 23.79
CA ASP A 140 16.04 11.88 22.74
C ASP A 140 14.90 10.93 22.35
N VAL A 141 14.73 10.71 21.05
CA VAL A 141 13.88 9.63 20.56
C VAL A 141 14.59 8.35 20.97
N PRO A 142 13.97 7.43 21.76
CA PRO A 142 14.67 6.25 22.24
C PRO A 142 15.39 5.53 21.10
N SER A 143 16.67 5.23 21.31
CA SER A 143 17.49 4.49 20.35
C SER A 143 16.81 3.15 20.04
N TRP A 144 17.12 2.58 18.87
CA TRP A 144 16.52 1.31 18.46
C TRP A 144 16.75 0.20 19.49
N ASP A 145 17.95 0.10 20.05
CA ASP A 145 18.26 -0.86 21.11
C ASP A 145 17.42 -0.66 22.38
N ARG A 146 17.20 0.59 22.80
CA ARG A 146 16.33 0.87 23.95
C ARG A 146 14.90 0.42 23.70
N ARG A 147 14.41 0.52 22.47
CA ARG A 147 13.06 0.04 22.09
C ARG A 147 12.98 -1.47 22.07
N LEU A 148 14.00 -2.15 21.54
CA LEU A 148 14.09 -3.61 21.59
C LEU A 148 14.11 -4.11 23.03
N VAL A 149 14.87 -3.46 23.93
CA VAL A 149 14.86 -3.77 25.36
C VAL A 149 13.48 -3.53 25.98
N ALA A 150 12.84 -2.39 25.68
CA ALA A 150 11.51 -2.05 26.19
C ALA A 150 10.42 -3.03 25.71
N ALA A 151 10.59 -3.62 24.52
CA ALA A 151 9.72 -4.64 23.95
C ALA A 151 10.05 -6.06 24.45
N GLY A 152 11.01 -6.22 25.38
CA GLY A 152 11.42 -7.54 25.88
C GLY A 152 12.29 -8.36 24.91
N VAL A 153 12.69 -7.79 23.77
CA VAL A 153 13.52 -8.46 22.76
C VAL A 153 14.98 -8.45 23.20
N ARG A 154 15.39 -9.52 23.88
CA ARG A 154 16.74 -9.66 24.46
C ARG A 154 17.70 -10.51 23.63
N ASP A 155 17.20 -11.55 22.97
CA ASP A 155 18.01 -12.45 22.16
C ASP A 155 18.73 -11.72 21.01
N ARG A 156 19.99 -12.06 20.78
CA ARG A 156 20.83 -11.36 19.79
C ARG A 156 20.38 -11.65 18.35
N GLY A 157 20.02 -12.89 18.05
CA GLY A 157 19.53 -13.28 16.72
C GLY A 157 18.23 -12.56 16.39
N LEU A 158 17.29 -12.60 17.33
CA LEU A 158 16.00 -11.94 17.19
C LEU A 158 16.12 -10.41 17.04
N ARG A 159 17.05 -9.77 17.75
CA ARG A 159 17.33 -8.33 17.54
C ARG A 159 17.80 -8.03 16.11
N ALA A 160 18.59 -8.93 15.51
CA ALA A 160 19.01 -8.78 14.12
C ALA A 160 17.83 -8.94 13.14
N ASP A 161 16.91 -9.85 13.43
CA ASP A 161 15.67 -10.06 12.65
C ASP A 161 14.77 -8.82 12.69
N TYR A 162 14.48 -8.27 13.88
CA TYR A 162 13.74 -7.01 14.00
C TYR A 162 14.44 -5.85 13.31
N THR A 163 15.77 -5.80 13.35
CA THR A 163 16.54 -4.76 12.64
C THR A 163 16.41 -4.90 11.12
N THR A 164 16.32 -6.13 10.61
CA THR A 164 16.03 -6.39 9.20
C THR A 164 14.62 -5.94 8.84
N ALA A 165 13.61 -6.28 9.65
CA ALA A 165 12.25 -5.78 9.50
C ALA A 165 12.18 -4.24 9.47
N ALA A 166 12.89 -3.56 10.37
CA ALA A 166 12.97 -2.10 10.39
C ALA A 166 13.55 -1.52 9.10
N ARG A 167 14.56 -2.17 8.49
CA ARG A 167 15.12 -1.75 7.20
C ARG A 167 14.13 -1.97 6.05
N VAL A 168 13.42 -3.09 6.04
CA VAL A 168 12.38 -3.38 5.03
C VAL A 168 11.28 -2.32 5.09
N PHE A 169 10.73 -2.06 6.27
CA PHE A 169 9.68 -1.05 6.42
C PHE A 169 10.17 0.36 6.06
N ALA A 170 11.36 0.76 6.52
CA ALA A 170 11.92 2.08 6.22
C ALA A 170 12.22 2.29 4.72
N ARG A 171 12.64 1.22 4.00
CA ARG A 171 12.85 1.27 2.55
C ARG A 171 11.55 1.32 1.77
N ARG A 172 10.52 0.62 2.25
CA ARG A 172 9.20 0.60 1.61
C ARG A 172 8.51 1.95 1.73
N ILE A 173 8.37 2.49 2.95
CA ILE A 173 7.74 3.81 3.17
C ILE A 173 8.38 4.53 4.37
N LEU A 174 9.43 5.31 4.10
CA LEU A 174 10.22 6.00 5.14
C LEU A 174 9.37 6.89 6.06
N ALA A 175 8.37 7.58 5.53
CA ALA A 175 7.57 8.50 6.32
C ALA A 175 6.60 7.77 7.28
N HIS A 176 6.09 6.61 6.91
CA HIS A 176 5.31 5.74 7.82
C HIS A 176 6.20 5.20 8.93
N TYR A 177 7.38 4.72 8.57
CA TYR A 177 8.39 4.31 9.54
C TYR A 177 8.73 5.45 10.51
N ALA A 178 8.88 6.69 10.02
CA ALA A 178 9.13 7.85 10.86
C ALA A 178 7.95 8.16 11.80
N ALA A 179 6.71 8.08 11.32
CA ALA A 179 5.51 8.27 12.14
C ALA A 179 5.45 7.24 13.28
N VAL A 180 5.58 5.94 12.96
CA VAL A 180 5.64 4.86 13.94
C VAL A 180 6.75 5.10 14.95
N ARG A 181 7.95 5.45 14.47
CA ARG A 181 9.11 5.75 15.32
C ARG A 181 8.88 6.90 16.30
N LEU A 182 8.17 7.94 15.88
CA LEU A 182 7.98 9.14 16.67
C LEU A 182 6.78 9.05 17.63
N LEU A 183 5.74 8.29 17.26
CA LEU A 183 4.42 8.37 17.88
C LEU A 183 3.99 7.11 18.63
N VAL A 184 4.60 5.95 18.36
CA VAL A 184 4.30 4.70 19.07
C VAL A 184 5.18 4.53 20.30
N ALA A 185 4.58 4.07 21.40
CA ALA A 185 5.26 3.76 22.65
C ALA A 185 6.47 2.82 22.43
N PRO A 186 7.58 3.02 23.17
CA PRO A 186 8.81 2.26 22.95
C PRO A 186 8.65 0.73 22.99
N ALA A 187 7.78 0.22 23.88
CA ALA A 187 7.52 -1.21 24.04
C ALA A 187 6.71 -1.83 22.89
N LEU A 188 5.81 -1.07 22.25
CA LEU A 188 5.02 -1.53 21.10
C LEU A 188 5.75 -1.35 19.77
N HIS A 189 6.66 -0.38 19.70
CA HIS A 189 7.27 0.05 18.45
C HIS A 189 7.93 -1.08 17.63
N PRO A 190 8.80 -1.97 18.20
CA PRO A 190 9.39 -3.05 17.40
C PRO A 190 8.35 -4.01 16.81
N HIS A 191 7.27 -4.28 17.54
CA HIS A 191 6.17 -5.15 17.10
C HIS A 191 5.41 -4.54 15.92
N VAL A 192 5.06 -3.26 16.01
CA VAL A 192 4.41 -2.52 14.91
C VAL A 192 5.32 -2.50 13.67
N VAL A 193 6.62 -2.27 13.86
CA VAL A 193 7.60 -2.34 12.76
C VAL A 193 7.65 -3.73 12.12
N ALA A 194 7.62 -4.80 12.89
CA ALA A 194 7.62 -6.17 12.37
C ALA A 194 6.35 -6.48 11.56
N ALA A 195 5.18 -6.06 12.03
CA ALA A 195 3.92 -6.25 11.30
C ALA A 195 3.89 -5.48 9.96
N TYR A 196 4.30 -4.21 9.95
CA TYR A 196 4.44 -3.45 8.70
C TYR A 196 5.45 -4.09 7.74
N ALA A 197 6.58 -4.57 8.26
CA ALA A 197 7.58 -5.25 7.43
C ALA A 197 7.05 -6.58 6.86
N PHE A 198 6.28 -7.33 7.64
CA PHE A 198 5.62 -8.56 7.19
C PHE A 198 4.61 -8.27 6.07
N LEU A 199 3.75 -7.27 6.25
CA LEU A 199 2.79 -6.84 5.22
C LEU A 199 3.53 -6.40 3.94
N ALA A 200 4.56 -5.55 4.06
CA ALA A 200 5.38 -5.11 2.94
C ALA A 200 6.09 -6.27 2.21
N ARG A 201 6.62 -7.23 2.97
CA ARG A 201 7.28 -8.42 2.42
C ARG A 201 6.27 -9.32 1.68
N THR A 202 5.08 -9.48 2.25
CA THR A 202 3.99 -10.26 1.66
C THR A 202 3.54 -9.64 0.35
N ASP A 203 3.32 -8.33 0.33
CA ASP A 203 2.97 -7.53 -0.86
C ASP A 203 4.05 -7.65 -1.95
N ASP A 204 5.33 -7.45 -1.62
CA ASP A 204 6.42 -7.58 -2.59
C ASP A 204 6.45 -8.97 -3.27
N LEU A 205 6.16 -10.04 -2.53
CA LEU A 205 6.11 -11.40 -3.07
C LEU A 205 4.85 -11.64 -3.90
N ALA A 206 3.74 -11.05 -3.48
CA ALA A 206 2.47 -11.19 -4.13
C ALA A 206 2.34 -10.32 -5.39
N ASP A 207 3.21 -9.32 -5.61
CA ASP A 207 3.00 -8.25 -6.60
C ASP A 207 4.02 -8.19 -7.76
N GLN A 208 5.24 -8.62 -7.48
CA GLN A 208 6.36 -8.35 -8.37
C GLN A 208 6.45 -9.36 -9.50
N GLY A 209 6.38 -8.91 -10.75
CA GLY A 209 6.57 -9.75 -11.93
C GLY A 209 5.26 -10.30 -12.55
N PRO A 210 5.37 -11.17 -13.56
CA PRO A 210 4.24 -11.84 -14.21
C PRO A 210 3.49 -12.78 -13.25
N LEU A 211 2.16 -12.93 -13.43
CA LEU A 211 1.31 -13.76 -12.55
C LEU A 211 1.81 -15.20 -12.37
N GLN A 212 2.33 -15.78 -13.44
CA GLN A 212 2.86 -17.14 -13.56
C GLN A 212 4.08 -17.35 -12.67
N GLU A 213 4.87 -16.30 -12.44
CA GLU A 213 6.01 -16.29 -11.52
C GLU A 213 5.59 -15.92 -10.09
N ARG A 214 4.50 -15.14 -9.94
CA ARG A 214 3.94 -14.74 -8.65
C ARG A 214 3.29 -15.92 -7.93
N LEU A 215 2.47 -16.72 -8.61
CA LEU A 215 1.73 -17.85 -8.01
C LEU A 215 2.61 -18.83 -7.21
N PRO A 216 3.66 -19.47 -7.77
CA PRO A 216 4.46 -20.44 -7.01
C PRO A 216 5.22 -19.79 -5.84
N ARG A 217 5.64 -18.53 -6.00
CA ARG A 217 6.30 -17.77 -4.92
C ARG A 217 5.32 -17.39 -3.82
N TRP A 218 4.10 -17.03 -4.19
CA TRP A 218 3.00 -16.77 -3.27
C TRP A 218 2.66 -18.04 -2.47
N ASP A 219 2.44 -19.16 -3.15
CA ASP A 219 2.12 -20.44 -2.51
C ASP A 219 3.20 -20.86 -1.52
N SER A 220 4.47 -20.72 -1.91
CA SER A 220 5.61 -20.99 -1.02
C SER A 220 5.61 -20.06 0.20
N TRP A 221 5.35 -18.76 0.01
CA TRP A 221 5.28 -17.81 1.11
C TRP A 221 4.11 -18.08 2.05
N ALA A 222 2.90 -18.27 1.53
CA ALA A 222 1.71 -18.56 2.32
C ALA A 222 1.87 -19.85 3.13
N HIS A 223 2.51 -20.87 2.55
CA HIS A 223 2.87 -22.10 3.26
C HIS A 223 3.88 -21.84 4.38
N GLN A 224 4.96 -21.10 4.12
CA GLN A 224 5.96 -20.77 5.14
C GLN A 224 5.35 -19.98 6.30
N VAL A 225 4.47 -19.02 6.03
CA VAL A 225 3.78 -18.26 7.08
C VAL A 225 2.88 -19.16 7.90
N THR A 226 2.08 -20.02 7.26
CA THR A 226 1.18 -20.96 7.95
C THR A 226 1.96 -21.94 8.83
N ALA A 227 2.99 -22.60 8.29
CA ALA A 227 3.85 -23.49 9.04
C ALA A 227 4.61 -22.77 10.17
N GLY A 228 4.99 -21.51 9.94
CA GLY A 228 5.63 -20.67 10.94
C GLY A 228 4.72 -20.28 12.10
N LEU A 229 3.43 -20.04 11.85
CA LEU A 229 2.45 -19.79 12.91
C LEU A 229 2.26 -21.01 13.83
N GLU A 230 2.31 -22.22 13.27
CA GLU A 230 2.16 -23.46 14.03
C GLU A 230 3.44 -23.84 14.80
N SER A 231 4.60 -23.71 14.15
CA SER A 231 5.88 -24.17 14.70
C SER A 231 6.64 -23.10 15.48
N GLY A 232 6.36 -21.81 15.23
CA GLY A 232 7.17 -20.68 15.71
C GLY A 232 8.49 -20.46 14.96
N HIS A 233 8.77 -21.23 13.90
CA HIS A 233 10.05 -21.22 13.18
C HIS A 233 9.90 -20.75 11.72
N ALA A 234 10.89 -20.01 11.22
CA ALA A 234 10.96 -19.57 9.83
C ALA A 234 12.39 -19.23 9.40
N ASP A 235 12.68 -19.36 8.10
CA ASP A 235 13.98 -19.01 7.52
C ASP A 235 14.12 -17.51 7.18
N ASP A 236 13.00 -16.86 6.83
CA ASP A 236 12.98 -15.43 6.53
C ASP A 236 13.06 -14.59 7.83
N PRO A 237 14.03 -13.66 7.96
CA PRO A 237 14.21 -12.84 9.17
C PRO A 237 13.03 -11.90 9.45
N VAL A 238 12.33 -11.42 8.42
CA VAL A 238 11.13 -10.60 8.61
C VAL A 238 10.01 -11.47 9.18
N LEU A 239 9.85 -12.69 8.65
CA LEU A 239 8.86 -13.63 9.17
C LEU A 239 9.17 -14.03 10.62
N ARG A 240 10.43 -14.33 10.98
CA ARG A 240 10.80 -14.62 12.37
C ARG A 240 10.46 -13.48 13.33
N ALA A 241 10.77 -12.24 12.97
CA ALA A 241 10.41 -11.08 13.80
C ALA A 241 8.89 -10.90 13.95
N PHE A 242 8.14 -11.22 12.90
CA PHE A 242 6.68 -11.21 12.93
C PHE A 242 6.11 -12.35 13.78
N LEU A 243 6.57 -13.59 13.62
CA LEU A 243 6.12 -14.74 14.44
C LEU A 243 6.40 -14.53 15.92
N HIS A 244 7.56 -13.98 16.28
CA HIS A 244 7.84 -13.59 17.66
C HIS A 244 6.84 -12.52 18.15
N THR A 245 6.49 -11.55 17.30
CA THR A 245 5.46 -10.54 17.61
C THR A 245 4.10 -11.17 17.82
N VAL A 246 3.68 -12.10 16.94
CA VAL A 246 2.42 -12.85 17.06
C VAL A 246 2.37 -13.58 18.39
N ALA A 247 3.43 -14.29 18.77
CA ALA A 247 3.49 -15.04 20.02
C ALA A 247 3.45 -14.13 21.27
N VAL A 248 4.30 -13.11 21.34
CA VAL A 248 4.42 -12.24 22.53
C VAL A 248 3.22 -11.34 22.73
N ARG A 249 2.57 -10.90 21.64
CA ARG A 249 1.35 -10.08 21.71
C ARG A 249 0.08 -10.92 21.68
N ARG A 250 0.21 -12.25 21.55
CA ARG A 250 -0.92 -13.18 21.37
C ARG A 250 -1.85 -12.73 20.25
N LEU A 251 -1.28 -12.26 19.14
CA LEU A 251 -2.06 -11.80 17.99
C LEU A 251 -2.91 -12.98 17.47
N PRO A 252 -4.23 -12.82 17.31
CA PRO A 252 -5.06 -13.92 16.84
C PRO A 252 -4.63 -14.42 15.45
N HIS A 253 -4.27 -15.70 15.34
CA HIS A 253 -3.79 -16.30 14.08
C HIS A 253 -4.82 -16.20 12.95
N HIS A 254 -6.11 -16.16 13.29
CA HIS A 254 -7.18 -16.06 12.29
C HIS A 254 -7.02 -14.82 11.40
N TRP A 255 -6.48 -13.71 11.90
CA TRP A 255 -6.21 -12.54 11.06
C TRP A 255 -5.18 -12.83 9.98
N VAL A 256 -4.12 -13.55 10.33
CA VAL A 256 -3.08 -13.93 9.37
C VAL A 256 -3.64 -14.91 8.34
N HIS A 257 -4.39 -15.93 8.77
CA HIS A 257 -5.00 -16.89 7.85
C HIS A 257 -6.02 -16.24 6.92
N THR A 258 -6.91 -15.39 7.44
CA THR A 258 -7.89 -14.66 6.62
C THR A 258 -7.19 -13.75 5.62
N TYR A 259 -6.16 -13.01 6.07
CA TYR A 259 -5.35 -12.16 5.21
C TYR A 259 -4.68 -12.94 4.06
N LEU A 260 -4.02 -14.08 4.36
CA LEU A 260 -3.39 -14.93 3.33
C LEU A 260 -4.44 -15.50 2.36
N LYS A 261 -5.57 -15.98 2.87
CA LYS A 261 -6.66 -16.49 2.03
C LYS A 261 -7.15 -15.42 1.06
N ALA A 262 -7.48 -14.23 1.56
CA ALA A 262 -7.98 -13.15 0.73
C ALA A 262 -6.92 -12.62 -0.24
N THR A 263 -5.64 -12.61 0.14
CA THR A 263 -4.55 -12.25 -0.78
C THR A 263 -4.42 -13.25 -1.92
N THR A 264 -4.68 -14.54 -1.67
CA THR A 264 -4.75 -15.57 -2.72
C THR A 264 -5.89 -15.29 -3.70
N GLU A 265 -7.05 -14.89 -3.20
CA GLU A 265 -8.20 -14.48 -4.02
C GLU A 265 -7.87 -13.21 -4.83
N GLU A 266 -7.17 -12.25 -4.22
CA GLU A 266 -6.79 -10.96 -4.82
C GLU A 266 -5.81 -11.12 -6.00
N LEU A 267 -5.01 -12.19 -6.05
CA LEU A 267 -4.16 -12.51 -7.20
C LEU A 267 -4.95 -12.68 -8.51
N HIS A 268 -6.24 -13.00 -8.40
CA HIS A 268 -7.17 -13.20 -9.50
C HIS A 268 -8.25 -12.10 -9.56
N PHE A 269 -8.07 -10.98 -8.87
CA PHE A 269 -9.05 -9.91 -8.78
C PHE A 269 -9.38 -9.30 -10.15
N THR A 270 -10.68 -9.12 -10.41
CA THR A 270 -11.20 -8.57 -11.68
C THR A 270 -12.02 -7.29 -11.50
N GLY A 271 -12.09 -6.73 -10.30
CA GLY A 271 -12.96 -5.58 -9.97
C GLY A 271 -14.14 -5.95 -9.08
N HIS A 272 -14.84 -4.94 -8.57
CA HIS A 272 -16.08 -5.09 -7.82
C HIS A 272 -17.27 -4.87 -8.76
N ALA A 273 -18.22 -5.81 -8.83
CA ALA A 273 -19.45 -5.57 -9.58
C ALA A 273 -20.38 -4.65 -8.79
N THR A 274 -20.47 -4.87 -7.47
CA THR A 274 -21.36 -4.13 -6.57
C THR A 274 -20.63 -3.55 -5.35
N GLU A 275 -21.25 -2.60 -4.68
CA GLU A 275 -20.83 -2.09 -3.37
C GLU A 275 -20.79 -3.21 -2.33
N ALA A 276 -21.66 -4.22 -2.42
CA ALA A 276 -21.60 -5.40 -1.55
C ALA A 276 -20.32 -6.23 -1.77
N ASP A 277 -19.77 -6.25 -2.99
CA ASP A 277 -18.49 -6.91 -3.28
C ASP A 277 -17.35 -6.13 -2.63
N PHE A 278 -17.37 -4.81 -2.72
CA PHE A 278 -16.42 -3.95 -2.02
C PHE A 278 -16.49 -4.13 -0.50
N GLN A 279 -17.67 -4.20 0.09
CA GLN A 279 -17.79 -4.45 1.54
C GLN A 279 -17.21 -5.81 1.94
N ARG A 280 -17.41 -6.87 1.13
CA ARG A 280 -16.76 -8.17 1.37
C ARG A 280 -15.24 -8.08 1.23
N TYR A 281 -14.74 -7.28 0.29
CA TYR A 281 -13.31 -7.01 0.17
C TYR A 281 -12.76 -6.32 1.42
N VAL A 282 -13.49 -5.36 1.99
CA VAL A 282 -13.11 -4.73 3.27
C VAL A 282 -13.07 -5.76 4.39
N ASP A 283 -14.09 -6.61 4.51
CA ASP A 283 -14.20 -7.60 5.59
C ASP A 283 -13.16 -8.73 5.49
N ASN A 284 -12.82 -9.15 4.27
CA ASN A 284 -11.94 -10.31 4.06
C ASN A 284 -10.47 -9.94 3.87
N LEU A 285 -10.15 -8.73 3.39
CA LEU A 285 -8.77 -8.33 3.09
C LEU A 285 -8.32 -7.11 3.89
N ALA A 286 -9.00 -5.96 3.71
CA ALA A 286 -8.54 -4.69 4.26
C ALA A 286 -8.56 -4.66 5.80
N LEU A 287 -9.65 -5.13 6.42
CA LEU A 287 -9.76 -5.23 7.87
C LEU A 287 -8.75 -6.23 8.43
N PRO A 288 -8.65 -7.49 7.98
CA PRO A 288 -7.63 -8.42 8.47
C PRO A 288 -6.20 -7.88 8.38
N ALA A 289 -5.83 -7.22 7.28
CA ALA A 289 -4.52 -6.59 7.13
C ALA A 289 -4.30 -5.46 8.15
N LEU A 290 -5.31 -4.60 8.36
CA LEU A 290 -5.28 -3.56 9.40
C LEU A 290 -5.14 -4.15 10.80
N MET A 291 -5.87 -5.24 11.10
CA MET A 291 -5.85 -5.90 12.40
C MET A 291 -4.49 -6.50 12.75
N LEU A 292 -3.66 -6.88 11.77
CA LEU A 292 -2.28 -7.30 12.03
C LEU A 292 -1.40 -6.22 12.69
N ILE A 293 -1.82 -4.96 12.62
CA ILE A 293 -1.18 -3.82 13.27
C ILE A 293 -2.01 -3.34 14.47
N GLU A 294 -3.30 -3.11 14.27
CA GLU A 294 -4.20 -2.52 15.26
C GLU A 294 -4.35 -3.41 16.52
N ASP A 295 -4.41 -4.73 16.38
CA ASP A 295 -4.54 -5.61 17.56
C ASP A 295 -3.27 -5.66 18.41
N LEU A 296 -2.09 -5.26 17.90
CA LEU A 296 -0.84 -5.30 18.69
C LEU A 296 -0.89 -4.42 19.94
N GLN A 297 -1.80 -3.45 19.96
CA GLN A 297 -2.11 -2.59 21.10
C GLN A 297 -2.59 -3.38 22.32
N TYR A 298 -3.23 -4.52 22.09
CA TYR A 298 -3.91 -5.34 23.09
C TYR A 298 -3.31 -6.74 23.09
N GLU A 299 -2.97 -7.26 24.26
CA GLU A 299 -2.56 -8.66 24.33
C GLU A 299 -3.77 -9.56 24.10
N GLY A 300 -3.73 -10.40 23.07
CA GLY A 300 -4.87 -11.22 22.66
C GLY A 300 -5.83 -10.56 21.66
N GLY A 301 -5.55 -9.31 21.26
CA GLY A 301 -6.41 -8.53 20.36
C GLY A 301 -7.47 -7.69 21.09
N GLY A 302 -8.07 -6.75 20.35
CA GLY A 302 -9.12 -5.87 20.86
C GLY A 302 -10.51 -6.51 20.87
N ASP A 303 -11.43 -5.90 21.61
CA ASP A 303 -12.83 -6.35 21.70
C ASP A 303 -13.62 -6.10 20.40
N GLU A 304 -14.89 -6.53 20.37
CA GLU A 304 -15.77 -6.34 19.21
C GLU A 304 -16.00 -4.85 18.88
N VAL A 305 -16.06 -3.99 19.89
CA VAL A 305 -16.27 -2.54 19.71
C VAL A 305 -15.06 -1.93 19.00
N PHE A 306 -13.86 -2.28 19.43
CA PHE A 306 -12.61 -1.90 18.77
C PHE A 306 -12.57 -2.39 17.33
N ARG A 307 -12.90 -3.66 17.08
CA ARG A 307 -12.91 -4.26 15.73
C ARG A 307 -13.92 -3.58 14.80
N SER A 308 -15.12 -3.29 15.28
CA SER A 308 -16.13 -2.53 14.52
C SER A 308 -15.64 -1.13 14.13
N ARG A 309 -14.96 -0.43 15.04
CA ARG A 309 -14.36 0.89 14.76
C ARG A 309 -13.19 0.81 13.78
N CYS A 310 -12.38 -0.25 13.88
CA CYS A 310 -11.33 -0.54 12.90
C CYS A 310 -11.91 -0.85 11.51
N ARG A 311 -13.06 -1.52 11.42
CA ARG A 311 -13.74 -1.78 10.13
C ARG A 311 -14.11 -0.48 9.42
N SER A 312 -14.72 0.49 10.13
CA SER A 312 -15.03 1.80 9.54
C SER A 312 -13.77 2.53 9.10
N PHE A 313 -12.68 2.41 9.86
CA PHE A 313 -11.40 2.98 9.48
C PHE A 313 -10.82 2.32 8.22
N ALA A 314 -10.82 0.97 8.16
CA ALA A 314 -10.37 0.20 7.01
C ALA A 314 -11.17 0.54 5.75
N GLU A 315 -12.50 0.65 5.85
CA GLU A 315 -13.34 1.05 4.72
C GLU A 315 -12.97 2.45 4.21
N GLY A 316 -12.89 3.44 5.10
CA GLY A 316 -12.57 4.81 4.73
C GLY A 316 -11.18 4.93 4.11
N LEU A 317 -10.21 4.22 4.68
CA LEU A 317 -8.87 4.11 4.15
C LEU A 317 -8.85 3.48 2.76
N GLN A 318 -9.55 2.35 2.55
CA GLN A 318 -9.54 1.67 1.26
C GLN A 318 -10.20 2.48 0.14
N ARG A 319 -11.32 3.15 0.42
CA ARG A 319 -11.97 4.03 -0.58
C ARG A 319 -11.10 5.23 -0.92
N LEU A 320 -10.40 5.77 0.07
CA LEU A 320 -9.47 6.86 -0.15
C LEU A 320 -8.33 6.42 -1.07
N ASP A 321 -7.78 5.23 -0.85
CA ASP A 321 -6.74 4.62 -1.69
C ASP A 321 -7.21 4.49 -3.15
N PHE A 322 -8.44 4.00 -3.38
CA PHE A 322 -9.02 3.90 -4.72
C PHE A 322 -9.04 5.24 -5.47
N LEU A 323 -9.29 6.34 -4.77
CA LEU A 323 -9.31 7.68 -5.39
C LEU A 323 -7.92 8.28 -5.56
N THR A 324 -7.02 8.06 -4.60
CA THR A 324 -5.69 8.68 -4.64
C THR A 324 -4.77 8.04 -5.67
N ASP A 325 -5.00 6.74 -5.92
CA ASP A 325 -4.19 5.92 -6.82
C ASP A 325 -4.93 5.54 -8.12
N LEU A 326 -6.14 6.06 -8.35
CA LEU A 326 -6.99 5.71 -9.51
C LEU A 326 -6.22 5.72 -10.84
N THR A 327 -5.45 6.78 -11.10
CA THR A 327 -4.67 6.91 -12.35
C THR A 327 -3.59 5.81 -12.47
N ASP A 328 -2.88 5.53 -11.37
CA ASP A 328 -1.83 4.51 -11.35
C ASP A 328 -2.43 3.11 -11.51
N ASP A 329 -3.55 2.84 -10.83
CA ASP A 329 -4.24 1.56 -10.91
C ASP A 329 -4.79 1.28 -12.30
N LEU A 330 -5.41 2.28 -12.95
CA LEU A 330 -5.86 2.17 -14.34
C LEU A 330 -4.69 1.86 -15.28
N THR A 331 -3.54 2.51 -15.08
CA THR A 331 -2.30 2.24 -15.84
C THR A 331 -1.79 0.81 -15.62
N GLU A 332 -1.99 0.27 -14.41
CA GLU A 332 -1.69 -1.12 -14.06
C GLU A 332 -2.82 -2.11 -14.45
N GLY A 333 -3.85 -1.64 -15.17
CA GLY A 333 -4.95 -2.44 -15.68
C GLY A 333 -6.06 -2.72 -14.66
N ARG A 334 -6.05 -2.07 -13.50
CA ARG A 334 -7.00 -2.28 -12.39
C ARG A 334 -8.04 -1.17 -12.29
N LEU A 335 -9.22 -1.55 -11.82
CA LEU A 335 -10.28 -0.62 -11.43
C LEU A 335 -11.00 -1.19 -10.21
N TYR A 336 -10.92 -0.48 -9.09
CA TYR A 336 -11.50 -0.90 -7.82
C TYR A 336 -12.85 -0.25 -7.51
N LEU A 337 -13.22 0.83 -8.22
CA LEU A 337 -14.55 1.42 -8.04
C LEU A 337 -15.63 0.41 -8.47
N PRO A 338 -16.74 0.27 -7.73
CA PRO A 338 -17.82 -0.66 -8.10
C PRO A 338 -18.41 -0.35 -9.48
N GLN A 339 -18.56 -1.38 -10.32
CA GLN A 339 -19.15 -1.26 -11.65
C GLN A 339 -20.57 -0.68 -11.58
N GLU A 340 -21.37 -1.06 -10.58
CA GLU A 340 -22.72 -0.50 -10.41
C GLU A 340 -22.74 1.03 -10.20
N ASP A 341 -21.70 1.61 -9.59
CA ASP A 341 -21.61 3.05 -9.41
C ASP A 341 -21.18 3.73 -10.72
N LEU A 342 -20.32 3.08 -11.51
CA LEU A 342 -20.00 3.52 -12.87
C LEU A 342 -21.25 3.56 -13.74
N ASP A 343 -22.01 2.46 -13.77
CA ASP A 343 -23.23 2.31 -14.55
C ASP A 343 -24.29 3.35 -14.14
N ARG A 344 -24.43 3.58 -12.82
CA ARG A 344 -25.35 4.57 -12.25
C ARG A 344 -25.12 5.98 -12.79
N PHE A 345 -23.88 6.36 -13.06
CA PHE A 345 -23.52 7.69 -13.57
C PHE A 345 -23.18 7.71 -15.06
N GLY A 346 -23.40 6.58 -15.77
CA GLY A 346 -23.08 6.47 -17.20
C GLY A 346 -21.60 6.63 -17.50
N VAL A 347 -20.73 6.22 -16.58
CA VAL A 347 -19.27 6.31 -16.71
C VAL A 347 -18.74 4.98 -17.22
N THR A 348 -17.97 5.02 -18.30
CA THR A 348 -17.23 3.86 -18.78
C THR A 348 -15.82 3.86 -18.20
N ARG A 349 -15.16 2.69 -18.19
CA ARG A 349 -13.74 2.59 -17.87
C ARG A 349 -12.87 3.50 -18.75
N ALA A 350 -13.21 3.60 -20.04
CA ALA A 350 -12.48 4.45 -20.99
C ALA A 350 -12.57 5.94 -20.62
N ASP A 351 -13.69 6.40 -20.04
CA ASP A 351 -13.80 7.79 -19.55
C ASP A 351 -12.79 8.07 -18.43
N LEU A 352 -12.57 7.11 -17.55
CA LEU A 352 -11.59 7.21 -16.48
C LEU A 352 -10.15 7.13 -17.03
N GLU A 353 -9.87 6.19 -17.93
CA GLU A 353 -8.54 6.00 -18.53
C GLU A 353 -8.10 7.17 -19.42
N LEU A 354 -9.04 7.80 -20.14
CA LEU A 354 -8.80 9.00 -20.93
C LEU A 354 -8.83 10.28 -20.09
N GLY A 355 -9.11 10.17 -18.80
CA GLY A 355 -9.16 11.30 -17.89
C GLY A 355 -10.24 12.33 -18.21
N GLN A 356 -11.40 11.88 -18.71
CA GLN A 356 -12.50 12.74 -19.14
C GLN A 356 -13.09 13.55 -17.97
N ASP A 357 -13.43 14.80 -18.23
CA ASP A 357 -14.05 15.70 -17.26
C ASP A 357 -15.56 15.82 -17.54
N THR A 358 -16.27 14.70 -17.37
CA THR A 358 -17.73 14.65 -17.56
C THR A 358 -18.46 14.84 -16.24
N ALA A 359 -19.73 15.24 -16.31
CA ALA A 359 -20.61 15.29 -15.14
C ALA A 359 -20.75 13.91 -14.46
N GLY A 360 -20.74 12.83 -15.23
CA GLY A 360 -20.78 11.46 -14.70
C GLY A 360 -19.53 11.11 -13.88
N VAL A 361 -18.33 11.42 -14.40
CA VAL A 361 -17.07 11.21 -13.65
C VAL A 361 -17.05 12.06 -12.39
N ALA A 362 -17.49 13.32 -12.47
CA ALA A 362 -17.56 14.21 -11.31
C ALA A 362 -18.48 13.64 -10.21
N GLU A 363 -19.66 13.12 -10.57
CA GLU A 363 -20.58 12.52 -9.61
C GLU A 363 -20.08 11.18 -9.04
N LEU A 364 -19.40 10.36 -9.84
CA LEU A 364 -18.76 9.12 -9.37
C LEU A 364 -17.69 9.40 -8.31
N VAL A 365 -16.79 10.36 -8.59
CA VAL A 365 -15.77 10.81 -7.63
C VAL A 365 -16.44 11.40 -6.39
N ALA A 366 -17.44 12.26 -6.56
CA ALA A 366 -18.16 12.88 -5.43
C ALA A 366 -18.88 11.84 -4.56
N LEU A 367 -19.51 10.81 -5.15
CA LEU A 367 -20.14 9.71 -4.41
C LEU A 367 -19.11 8.96 -3.57
N THR A 368 -17.97 8.61 -4.17
CA THR A 368 -16.90 7.88 -3.49
C THR A 368 -16.32 8.73 -2.35
N CYS A 369 -16.11 10.04 -2.56
CA CYS A 369 -15.71 10.98 -1.51
C CYS A 369 -16.74 11.05 -0.36
N ARG A 370 -18.05 11.12 -0.66
CA ARG A 370 -19.11 11.14 0.36
C ARG A 370 -19.09 9.87 1.22
N ARG A 371 -18.99 8.68 0.59
CA ARG A 371 -18.88 7.40 1.31
C ARG A 371 -17.60 7.35 2.16
N THR A 372 -16.47 7.77 1.58
CA THR A 372 -15.17 7.86 2.30
C THR A 372 -15.27 8.77 3.53
N ARG A 373 -15.87 9.96 3.40
CA ARG A 373 -16.07 10.87 4.54
C ARG A 373 -16.91 10.25 5.63
N LYS A 374 -18.00 9.56 5.26
CA LYS A 374 -18.85 8.89 6.23
C LYS A 374 -18.02 7.89 7.04
N SER A 375 -17.30 6.98 6.37
CA SER A 375 -16.50 5.96 7.05
C SER A 375 -15.39 6.57 7.91
N LEU A 376 -14.72 7.63 7.45
CA LEU A 376 -13.72 8.34 8.26
C LEU A 376 -14.33 9.05 9.47
N THR A 377 -15.51 9.64 9.32
CA THR A 377 -16.24 10.27 10.44
C THR A 377 -16.62 9.22 11.49
N ASP A 378 -17.18 8.09 11.06
CA ASP A 378 -17.53 6.97 11.94
C ASP A 378 -16.27 6.41 12.64
N SER A 379 -15.13 6.36 11.92
CA SER A 379 -13.86 5.88 12.46
C SER A 379 -13.26 6.79 13.54
N ARG A 380 -13.75 8.02 13.72
CA ARG A 380 -13.24 8.92 14.77
C ARG A 380 -13.41 8.33 16.17
N ALA A 381 -14.47 7.55 16.38
CA ALA A 381 -14.72 6.81 17.62
C ALA A 381 -13.60 5.80 17.94
N LEU A 382 -12.79 5.37 16.96
CA LEU A 382 -11.66 4.47 17.20
C LEU A 382 -10.70 5.02 18.27
N LEU A 383 -10.54 6.35 18.36
CA LEU A 383 -9.68 6.99 19.36
C LEU A 383 -10.04 6.65 20.80
N ASP A 384 -11.33 6.46 21.11
CA ASP A 384 -11.78 6.14 22.45
C ASP A 384 -11.47 4.68 22.82
N SER A 385 -11.33 3.81 21.82
CA SER A 385 -10.92 2.41 21.95
C SER A 385 -9.44 2.21 21.60
N THR A 386 -8.63 3.27 21.47
CA THR A 386 -7.20 3.16 21.17
C THR A 386 -6.37 3.24 22.44
N SER A 387 -5.42 2.33 22.60
CA SER A 387 -4.53 2.28 23.77
C SER A 387 -3.69 3.58 23.87
N PRO A 388 -3.37 4.06 25.09
CA PRO A 388 -2.59 5.30 25.25
C PRO A 388 -1.25 5.31 24.50
N GLY A 389 -0.57 4.15 24.43
CA GLY A 389 0.72 4.01 23.75
C GLY A 389 0.67 4.05 22.23
N PHE A 390 -0.52 3.99 21.63
CA PHE A 390 -0.73 3.99 20.18
C PHE A 390 -1.61 5.17 19.72
N ARG A 391 -2.40 5.74 20.62
CA ARG A 391 -3.31 6.88 20.39
C ARG A 391 -2.72 8.07 19.61
N PRO A 392 -1.46 8.50 19.83
CA PRO A 392 -0.87 9.58 19.03
C PRO A 392 -0.71 9.20 17.56
N LEU A 393 -0.32 7.96 17.27
CA LEU A 393 -0.25 7.45 15.89
C LEU A 393 -1.66 7.40 15.30
N GLN A 394 -2.63 6.82 16.00
CA GLN A 394 -4.00 6.70 15.50
C GLN A 394 -4.62 8.06 15.14
N ARG A 395 -4.42 9.06 16.01
CA ARG A 395 -4.89 10.43 15.75
C ARG A 395 -4.21 11.03 14.53
N ALA A 396 -2.89 10.85 14.40
CA ALA A 396 -2.16 11.33 13.24
C ALA A 396 -2.67 10.67 11.95
N LEU A 397 -2.95 9.36 11.95
CA LEU A 397 -3.47 8.66 10.79
C LEU A 397 -4.86 9.14 10.38
N LEU A 398 -5.78 9.33 11.35
CA LEU A 398 -7.11 9.90 11.09
C LEU A 398 -7.01 11.32 10.50
N ASP A 399 -6.22 12.20 11.13
CA ASP A 399 -6.05 13.58 10.67
C ASP A 399 -5.40 13.63 9.26
N LEU A 400 -4.51 12.69 8.94
CA LEU A 400 -3.90 12.55 7.63
C LEU A 400 -4.89 12.05 6.57
N ALA A 401 -5.71 11.04 6.90
CA ALA A 401 -6.73 10.52 6.01
C ALA A 401 -7.79 11.59 5.67
N GLU A 402 -8.25 12.34 6.67
CA GLU A 402 -9.16 13.48 6.47
C GLU A 402 -8.55 14.54 5.55
N HIS A 403 -7.27 14.89 5.78
CA HIS A 403 -6.55 15.85 4.93
C HIS A 403 -6.42 15.37 3.47
N GLN A 404 -6.06 14.10 3.26
CA GLN A 404 -5.92 13.56 1.92
C GLN A 404 -7.27 13.49 1.21
N LEU A 405 -8.36 13.14 1.91
CA LEU A 405 -9.70 13.21 1.37
C LEU A 405 -10.07 14.64 0.94
N SER A 406 -9.80 15.66 1.76
CA SER A 406 -10.04 17.06 1.36
C SER A 406 -9.25 17.48 0.12
N ARG A 407 -8.04 16.93 -0.09
CA ARG A 407 -7.27 17.17 -1.31
C ARG A 407 -7.89 16.47 -2.52
N VAL A 408 -8.37 15.25 -2.37
CA VAL A 408 -9.07 14.49 -3.42
C VAL A 408 -10.32 15.26 -3.85
N GLU A 409 -11.10 15.78 -2.91
CA GLU A 409 -12.28 16.59 -3.22
C GLU A 409 -11.96 17.90 -3.93
N GLY A 410 -10.92 18.61 -3.49
CA GLY A 410 -10.45 19.80 -4.18
C GLY A 410 -9.89 19.50 -5.58
N SER A 411 -9.47 18.26 -5.82
CA SER A 411 -8.97 17.80 -7.13
C SER A 411 -10.11 17.40 -8.08
N GLY A 412 -11.26 16.96 -7.54
CA GLY A 412 -12.43 16.57 -8.34
C GLY A 412 -12.08 15.50 -9.38
N THR A 413 -12.51 15.70 -10.62
CA THR A 413 -12.24 14.76 -11.73
C THR A 413 -10.75 14.61 -12.05
N SER A 414 -9.88 15.54 -11.64
CA SER A 414 -8.45 15.43 -11.95
C SER A 414 -7.75 14.22 -11.33
N VAL A 415 -8.38 13.52 -10.38
CA VAL A 415 -7.88 12.24 -9.85
C VAL A 415 -7.77 11.12 -10.89
N THR A 416 -8.46 11.25 -12.03
CA THR A 416 -8.30 10.34 -13.18
C THR A 416 -7.06 10.64 -14.03
N ARG A 417 -6.43 11.81 -13.83
CA ARG A 417 -5.26 12.27 -14.59
C ARG A 417 -3.99 12.35 -13.75
N GLN A 418 -4.13 12.47 -12.43
CA GLN A 418 -3.01 12.61 -11.51
C GLN A 418 -3.31 11.96 -10.16
N ALA A 419 -2.31 11.27 -9.62
CA ALA A 419 -2.36 10.74 -8.26
C ALA A 419 -2.36 11.88 -7.22
N VAL A 420 -3.15 11.72 -6.16
CA VAL A 420 -3.29 12.73 -5.10
C VAL A 420 -2.53 12.30 -3.85
N GLY A 421 -1.31 12.81 -3.70
CA GLY A 421 -0.53 12.64 -2.47
C GLY A 421 -0.92 13.61 -1.36
N TYR A 422 -0.35 13.40 -0.16
CA TYR A 422 -0.58 14.26 1.01
C TYR A 422 0.02 15.67 0.90
N GLY A 423 1.03 15.85 0.04
CA GLY A 423 1.99 16.95 0.18
C GLY A 423 2.84 16.82 1.46
N ILE A 424 3.71 17.79 1.73
CA ILE A 424 4.68 17.68 2.84
C ILE A 424 4.29 18.49 4.09
N ARG A 425 3.60 19.63 3.92
CA ARG A 425 3.37 20.60 5.01
C ARG A 425 2.47 20.04 6.10
N VAL A 426 1.31 19.49 5.72
CA VAL A 426 0.32 18.99 6.69
C VAL A 426 0.83 17.76 7.42
N PRO A 427 1.43 16.74 6.77
CA PRO A 427 2.01 15.62 7.51
C PRO A 427 3.08 16.03 8.52
N LEU A 428 3.99 16.93 8.17
CA LEU A 428 4.98 17.43 9.11
C LEU A 428 4.33 18.17 10.29
N ALA A 429 3.31 18.99 10.04
CA ALA A 429 2.57 19.69 11.09
C ALA A 429 1.83 18.73 12.04
N VAL A 430 1.17 17.70 11.49
CA VAL A 430 0.49 16.65 12.27
C VAL A 430 1.50 15.90 13.14
N LEU A 431 2.60 15.40 12.55
CA LEU A 431 3.64 14.69 13.29
C LEU A 431 4.25 15.54 14.41
N PHE A 432 4.51 16.82 14.12
CA PHE A 432 5.07 17.74 15.10
C PHE A 432 4.10 18.06 16.24
N ARG A 433 2.81 18.24 15.93
CA ARG A 433 1.75 18.45 16.91
C ARG A 433 1.62 17.26 17.85
N GLU A 434 1.52 16.04 17.32
CA GLU A 434 1.40 14.84 18.16
C GLU A 434 2.68 14.59 18.97
N ARG A 435 3.86 14.88 18.39
CA ARG A 435 5.12 14.78 19.14
C ARG A 435 5.21 15.79 20.28
N ARG A 436 4.71 17.02 20.11
CA ARG A 436 4.62 18.02 21.17
C ARG A 436 3.66 17.60 22.28
N ARG A 437 2.47 17.10 21.91
CA ARG A 437 1.48 16.56 22.87
C ARG A 437 2.05 15.45 23.73
N LEU A 438 2.75 14.50 23.11
CA LEU A 438 3.45 13.42 23.80
C LEU A 438 4.46 13.95 24.82
N ARG A 439 5.26 14.97 24.46
CA ARG A 439 6.24 15.58 25.37
C ARG A 439 5.60 16.34 26.53
N ALA A 440 4.49 17.03 26.27
CA ALA A 440 3.75 17.77 27.29
C ALA A 440 3.09 16.81 28.30
N GLY A 441 2.49 15.71 27.83
CA GLY A 441 1.91 14.68 28.70
C GLY A 441 2.95 14.05 29.63
N THR A 442 4.11 13.66 29.08
CA THR A 442 5.20 13.10 29.91
C THR A 442 5.80 14.08 30.93
N ALA A 443 5.64 15.39 30.72
CA ALA A 443 6.13 16.42 31.65
C ALA A 443 5.12 16.74 32.76
N ALA A 444 3.85 16.30 32.61
CA ALA A 444 2.83 16.42 33.66
C ALA A 444 2.83 15.21 34.61
N ASP A 445 3.34 14.06 34.15
CA ASP A 445 3.44 12.80 34.92
C ASP A 445 4.78 12.63 35.67
N ALA A 446 5.74 13.55 35.50
CA ALA A 446 7.08 13.55 36.10
C ALA A 446 7.27 14.75 37.02
#